data_AF-A0A382DZR1-F1
#
_entry.id   AF-A0A382DZR1-F1
#
_cell.length_a   1.000
_cell.length_b   1.000
_cell.length_c   1.000
_cell.angle_alpha   90.00
_cell.angle_beta   90.00
_cell.angle_gamma   90.00
#
_symmetry.space_group_name_H-M   'P 1'
#
loop_
_entity.id
_entity.type
_entity.pdbx_description
1 polymer ?
#
loop_
_entity_poly.entity_id
_entity_poly.type
_entity_poly.pdbx_seq_one_letter_code
_entity_poly.pdbx_strand_id
1 'polypeptide(L)'
;LLTEIRVPKVPDAGWSFQKFNRRAQDWAIVGAAVLVNGGSCGVGLVNMDSRPVRAAGVESAIAGGADAAAAAASAADGLEPPADLNAGVEYRQHLARVLTRRGLEEAGA
;
A
#
# COMPACT_ATOMS: atom_id res chain seq x y z
N LEU A 1 1.17 1.84 -28.52
CA LEU A 1 1.03 3.16 -27.88
C LEU A 1 -0.10 3.05 -26.86
N LEU A 2 0.10 3.44 -25.60
CA LEU A 2 -1.00 3.57 -24.64
C LEU A 2 -1.75 4.86 -24.97
N THR A 3 -3.06 4.79 -25.21
CA THR A 3 -3.86 5.95 -25.65
C THR A 3 -4.73 6.54 -24.55
N GLU A 4 -5.17 5.74 -23.58
CA GLU A 4 -5.98 6.20 -22.45
C GLU A 4 -5.89 5.24 -21.25
N ILE A 5 -6.20 5.77 -20.06
CA ILE A 5 -6.48 4.99 -18.84
C ILE A 5 -7.84 5.44 -18.34
N ARG A 6 -8.78 4.50 -18.18
CA ARG A 6 -10.11 4.77 -17.64
C ARG A 6 -10.17 4.35 -16.19
N VAL A 7 -10.43 5.30 -15.30
CA VAL A 7 -10.53 5.07 -13.85
C VAL A 7 -11.97 5.30 -13.41
N PRO A 8 -12.66 4.29 -12.85
CA PRO A 8 -14.00 4.46 -12.30
C PRO A 8 -14.04 5.50 -11.18
N LYS A 9 -15.11 6.28 -11.11
CA LYS A 9 -15.33 7.23 -10.01
C LYS A 9 -15.86 6.50 -8.78
N VAL A 10 -15.36 6.88 -7.62
CA VAL A 10 -15.76 6.37 -6.29
C VAL A 10 -15.89 7.55 -5.32
N PRO A 11 -16.95 8.38 -5.46
CA PRO A 11 -17.03 9.70 -4.81
C PRO A 11 -17.07 9.63 -3.28
N ASP A 12 -17.58 8.54 -2.71
CA ASP A 12 -17.71 8.35 -1.26
C ASP A 12 -16.53 7.59 -0.65
N ALA A 13 -15.55 7.19 -1.46
CA ALA A 13 -14.39 6.46 -0.99
C ALA A 13 -13.34 7.40 -0.39
N GLY A 14 -12.83 7.03 0.79
CA GLY A 14 -11.62 7.63 1.36
C GLY A 14 -10.37 7.09 0.66
N TRP A 15 -9.32 7.90 0.62
CA TRP A 15 -8.05 7.49 0.02
C TRP A 15 -6.87 8.09 0.75
N SER A 16 -5.73 7.41 0.66
CA SER A 16 -4.45 7.91 1.13
C SER A 16 -3.32 7.42 0.22
N PHE A 17 -2.29 8.25 0.05
CA PHE A 17 -1.04 7.84 -0.56
C PHE A 17 0.12 8.16 0.36
N GLN A 18 0.62 7.12 1.03
CA GLN A 18 1.75 7.21 1.93
C GLN A 18 3.04 6.90 1.17
N LYS A 19 3.98 7.84 1.15
CA LYS A 19 5.28 7.67 0.49
C LYS A 19 6.42 7.91 1.47
N PHE A 20 7.33 6.94 1.57
CA PHE A 20 8.58 7.10 2.31
C PHE A 20 9.77 7.19 1.35
N ASN A 21 10.55 8.25 1.49
CA ASN A 21 11.68 8.60 0.63
C ASN A 21 12.71 9.41 1.44
N ARG A 22 13.99 9.34 1.05
CA ARG A 22 15.07 9.98 1.81
C ARG A 22 15.02 11.50 1.74
N ARG A 23 14.72 12.04 0.55
CA ARG A 23 14.62 13.48 0.29
C ARG A 23 13.41 13.74 -0.58
N ALA A 24 12.84 14.94 -0.48
CA ALA A 24 11.69 15.33 -1.30
C ALA A 24 11.93 15.02 -2.79
N GLN A 25 10.89 14.53 -3.46
CA GLN A 25 10.90 14.11 -4.89
C GLN A 25 11.76 12.89 -5.25
N ASP A 26 12.52 12.28 -4.33
CA ASP A 26 13.19 10.99 -4.60
C ASP A 26 12.16 9.88 -4.88
N TRP A 27 12.62 8.81 -5.53
CA TRP A 27 11.85 7.57 -5.65
C TRP A 27 11.46 7.02 -4.27
N ALA A 28 10.30 6.37 -4.21
CA ALA A 28 9.83 5.75 -2.99
C ALA A 28 10.75 4.58 -2.62
N ILE A 29 11.21 4.57 -1.36
CA ILE A 29 11.73 3.35 -0.74
C ILE A 29 10.55 2.37 -0.63
N VAL A 30 9.45 2.80 -0.04
CA VAL A 30 8.17 2.11 -0.10
C VAL A 30 7.07 3.16 -0.23
N GLY A 31 6.02 2.82 -0.97
CA GLY A 31 4.78 3.58 -1.00
C GLY A 31 3.58 2.67 -0.84
N ALA A 32 2.51 3.19 -0.26
CA ALA A 32 1.22 2.52 -0.13
C ALA A 32 0.12 3.45 -0.67
N ALA A 33 -0.55 3.01 -1.72
CA ALA A 33 -1.77 3.62 -2.24
C ALA A 33 -2.97 2.87 -1.66
N VAL A 34 -3.82 3.56 -0.93
CA VAL A 34 -4.96 2.98 -0.22
C VAL A 34 -6.24 3.67 -0.68
N LEU A 35 -7.26 2.88 -0.96
CA LEU A 35 -8.63 3.31 -1.20
C LEU A 35 -9.55 2.51 -0.28
N VAL A 36 -10.43 3.17 0.45
CA VAL A 36 -11.41 2.52 1.34
C VAL A 36 -12.80 2.95 0.92
N ASN A 37 -13.70 1.98 0.75
CA ASN A 37 -15.08 2.21 0.36
C ASN A 37 -16.00 1.29 1.15
N GLY A 38 -16.60 1.82 2.21
CA GLY A 38 -17.35 1.03 3.18
C GLY A 38 -16.46 -0.07 3.81
N GLY A 39 -16.98 -1.29 3.91
CA GLY A 39 -16.23 -2.44 4.45
C GLY A 39 -15.25 -3.09 3.46
N SER A 40 -14.78 -2.36 2.44
CA SER A 40 -13.85 -2.88 1.43
C SER A 40 -12.71 -1.89 1.19
N CYS A 41 -11.55 -2.40 0.77
CA CYS A 41 -10.43 -1.55 0.40
C CYS A 41 -9.66 -2.10 -0.81
N GLY A 42 -8.86 -1.21 -1.41
CA GLY A 42 -7.82 -1.55 -2.37
C GLY A 42 -6.48 -1.04 -1.86
N VAL A 43 -5.45 -1.91 -1.85
CA VAL A 43 -4.10 -1.56 -1.37
C VAL A 43 -3.06 -1.90 -2.41
N GLY A 44 -2.44 -0.87 -2.99
CA GLY A 44 -1.30 -0.97 -3.90
C GLY A 44 0.01 -0.64 -3.22
N LEU A 45 1.04 -1.46 -3.42
CA LEU A 45 2.38 -1.27 -2.86
C LEU A 45 3.40 -0.95 -3.94
N VAL A 46 4.21 0.06 -3.66
CA VAL A 46 5.29 0.55 -4.52
C VAL A 46 6.62 -0.01 -4.02
N ASN A 47 7.41 -0.56 -4.93
CA ASN A 47 8.78 -1.06 -4.68
C ASN A 47 8.84 -2.21 -3.66
N MET A 48 7.79 -3.04 -3.65
CA MET A 48 7.67 -4.23 -2.81
C MET A 48 7.88 -5.55 -3.56
N ASP A 49 8.08 -5.49 -4.88
CA ASP A 49 8.44 -6.60 -5.76
C ASP A 49 9.03 -6.00 -7.06
N SER A 50 9.46 -6.85 -7.98
CA SER A 50 9.80 -6.55 -9.38
C SER A 50 8.73 -5.79 -10.17
N ARG A 51 7.48 -5.80 -9.68
CA ARG A 51 6.30 -5.16 -10.28
C ARG A 51 5.47 -4.45 -9.20
N PRO A 52 4.60 -3.48 -9.56
CA PRO A 52 3.61 -2.97 -8.62
C PRO A 52 2.75 -4.11 -8.07
N VAL A 53 2.52 -4.13 -6.76
CA VAL A 53 1.82 -5.22 -6.07
C VAL A 53 0.48 -4.72 -5.56
N ARG A 54 -0.54 -5.57 -5.64
CA ARG A 54 -1.81 -5.39 -4.92
C ARG A 54 -1.84 -6.32 -3.71
N ALA A 55 -1.96 -5.77 -2.50
CA ALA A 55 -1.85 -6.50 -1.24
C ALA A 55 -3.17 -7.21 -0.87
N ALA A 56 -3.49 -8.29 -1.58
CA ALA A 56 -4.76 -9.01 -1.43
C ALA A 56 -5.02 -9.56 -0.01
N GLY A 57 -3.97 -9.88 0.75
CA GLY A 57 -4.09 -10.29 2.15
C GLY A 57 -4.67 -9.18 3.03
N VAL A 58 -4.21 -7.93 2.82
CA VAL A 58 -4.71 -6.74 3.53
C VAL A 58 -6.17 -6.49 3.17
N GLU A 59 -6.51 -6.57 1.87
CA GLU A 59 -7.88 -6.37 1.39
C GLU A 59 -8.85 -7.41 1.97
N SER A 60 -8.42 -8.66 2.03
CA SER A 60 -9.21 -9.76 2.60
C SER A 60 -9.41 -9.58 4.11
N ALA A 61 -8.39 -9.09 4.82
CA ALA A 61 -8.48 -8.83 6.25
C ALA A 61 -9.48 -7.71 6.57
N ILE A 62 -9.44 -6.58 5.84
CA ILE A 62 -10.40 -5.49 6.00
C ILE A 62 -11.83 -5.95 5.68
N ALA A 63 -12.02 -6.69 4.59
CA ALA A 63 -13.32 -7.26 4.24
C ALA A 63 -13.83 -8.25 5.31
N GLY A 64 -12.91 -8.91 6.03
CA GLY A 64 -13.19 -9.78 7.18
C GLY A 64 -13.43 -9.05 8.50
N GLY A 65 -13.37 -7.71 8.53
CA GLY A 65 -13.61 -6.89 9.72
C GLY A 65 -12.39 -6.68 10.61
N ALA A 66 -11.19 -6.97 10.13
CA ALA A 66 -9.97 -6.59 10.83
C ALA A 66 -9.79 -5.07 10.84
N ASP A 67 -9.21 -4.53 11.91
CA ASP A 67 -8.79 -3.13 11.92
C ASP A 67 -7.55 -2.89 11.04
N ALA A 68 -7.23 -1.62 10.80
CA ALA A 68 -6.10 -1.21 9.97
C ALA A 68 -4.75 -1.80 10.43
N ALA A 69 -4.54 -1.96 11.74
CA ALA A 69 -3.30 -2.47 12.30
C ALA A 69 -3.13 -3.97 12.05
N ALA A 70 -4.19 -4.74 12.30
CA ALA A 70 -4.23 -6.19 12.07
C ALA A 70 -4.13 -6.50 10.57
N ALA A 71 -4.88 -5.78 9.72
CA ALA A 71 -4.84 -6.00 8.27
C ALA A 71 -3.45 -5.71 7.69
N ALA A 72 -2.83 -4.59 8.08
CA ALA A 72 -1.53 -4.17 7.57
C ALA A 72 -0.37 -5.12 7.94
N ALA A 73 -0.53 -6.00 8.92
CA ALA A 73 0.48 -7.00 9.25
C ALA A 73 0.84 -7.90 8.05
N SER A 74 -0.15 -8.16 7.19
CA SER A 74 -0.02 -8.98 5.97
C SER A 74 0.51 -8.24 4.74
N ALA A 75 0.81 -6.94 4.85
CA ALA A 75 1.17 -6.12 3.70
C ALA A 75 2.45 -6.59 2.98
N ALA A 76 3.34 -7.30 3.67
CA ALA A 76 4.60 -7.78 3.12
C ALA A 76 4.60 -9.29 2.78
N ASP A 77 3.47 -9.97 2.98
CA ASP A 77 3.42 -11.43 2.93
C ASP A 77 3.61 -11.92 1.49
N GLY A 78 4.55 -12.86 1.31
CA GLY A 78 4.87 -13.45 0.01
C GLY A 78 5.57 -12.52 -0.97
N LEU A 79 6.09 -11.37 -0.51
CA LEU A 79 6.75 -10.38 -1.36
C LEU A 79 8.27 -10.39 -1.22
N GLU A 80 8.95 -10.10 -2.33
CA GLU A 80 10.42 -10.07 -2.44
C GLU A 80 10.91 -8.66 -2.82
N PRO A 81 10.87 -7.67 -1.90
CA PRO A 81 11.34 -6.32 -2.19
C PRO A 81 12.85 -6.31 -2.46
N PRO A 82 13.35 -5.47 -3.39
CA PRO A 82 14.77 -5.39 -3.68
C PRO A 82 15.55 -4.80 -2.49
N ALA A 83 16.79 -5.26 -2.30
CA ALA A 83 17.76 -4.59 -1.42
C ALA A 83 18.66 -3.65 -2.23
N ASP A 84 18.89 -2.44 -1.76
CA ASP A 84 19.78 -1.46 -2.39
C ASP A 84 20.40 -0.50 -1.35
N LEU A 85 21.08 0.55 -1.83
CA LEU A 85 21.68 1.61 -1.00
C LEU A 85 20.68 2.45 -0.20
N ASN A 86 19.38 2.35 -0.53
CA ASN A 86 18.33 3.08 0.15
C ASN A 86 17.72 2.29 1.31
N ALA A 87 17.59 0.97 1.16
CA ALA A 87 17.03 0.09 2.17
C ALA A 87 17.27 -1.39 1.87
N GLY A 88 17.45 -2.18 2.94
CA GLY A 88 17.38 -3.65 2.88
C GLY A 88 15.95 -4.19 2.86
N VAL A 89 15.82 -5.48 2.58
CA VAL A 89 14.54 -6.22 2.47
C VAL A 89 13.68 -6.03 3.72
N GLU A 90 14.23 -6.32 4.90
CA GLU A 90 13.50 -6.27 6.18
C GLU A 90 12.94 -4.88 6.49
N TYR A 91 13.72 -3.84 6.18
CA TYR A 91 13.30 -2.46 6.40
C TYR A 91 12.15 -2.07 5.46
N ARG A 92 12.16 -2.54 4.20
CA ARG A 92 11.06 -2.33 3.25
C ARG A 92 9.80 -3.08 3.68
N GLN A 93 9.93 -4.33 4.12
CA GLN A 93 8.81 -5.09 4.67
C GLN A 93 8.21 -4.39 5.91
N HIS A 94 9.05 -3.87 6.80
CA HIS A 94 8.60 -3.08 7.94
C HIS A 94 7.86 -1.81 7.50
N LEU A 95 8.43 -1.04 6.56
CA LEU A 95 7.80 0.16 6.03
C LEU A 95 6.47 -0.14 5.34
N ALA A 96 6.35 -1.23 4.57
CA ALA A 96 5.11 -1.62 3.93
C ALA A 96 3.96 -1.78 4.94
N ARG A 97 4.21 -2.47 6.05
CA ARG A 97 3.24 -2.63 7.14
C ARG A 97 2.88 -1.29 7.78
N VAL A 98 3.88 -0.46 8.08
CA VAL A 98 3.67 0.86 8.72
C VAL A 98 2.88 1.81 7.82
N LEU A 99 3.26 1.94 6.55
CA LEU A 99 2.62 2.86 5.60
C LEU A 99 1.23 2.38 5.21
N THR A 100 1.02 1.06 5.09
CA THR A 100 -0.30 0.49 4.83
C THR A 100 -1.26 0.79 5.97
N ARG A 101 -0.84 0.56 7.24
CA ARG A 101 -1.66 0.91 8.41
C ARG A 101 -2.04 2.38 8.41
N ARG A 102 -1.06 3.28 8.27
CA ARG A 102 -1.31 4.74 8.24
C ARG A 102 -2.25 5.14 7.12
N GLY A 103 -2.08 4.56 5.93
CA GLY A 103 -2.93 4.84 4.78
C GLY A 103 -4.37 4.36 4.97
N LEU A 104 -4.56 3.20 5.61
CA LEU A 104 -5.88 2.68 5.98
C LEU A 104 -6.56 3.57 7.02
N GLU A 105 -5.85 3.96 8.07
CA GLU A 105 -6.35 4.87 9.12
C GLU A 105 -6.74 6.24 8.54
N GLU A 106 -5.90 6.83 7.68
CA GLU A 106 -6.18 8.13 7.05
C GLU A 106 -7.33 8.04 6.04
N ALA A 107 -7.49 6.91 5.35
CA ALA A 107 -8.57 6.68 4.40
C ALA A 107 -9.90 6.27 5.08
N GLY A 108 -9.91 6.04 6.39
CA GLY A 108 -11.12 5.74 7.17
C GLY A 108 -11.54 4.28 7.20
N ALA A 109 -10.60 3.33 7.09
CA ALA A 109 -10.83 1.91 7.35
C ALA A 109 -10.91 1.58 8.85
#